data_AF-A0A423PSJ5-F1
#
_entry.id   AF-A0A423PSJ5-F1
#
_cell.length_a   1.000
_cell.length_b   1.000
_cell.length_c   1.000
_cell.angle_alpha   90.00
_cell.angle_beta   90.00
_cell.angle_gamma   90.00
#
_symmetry.space_group_name_H-M   'P 1'
#
loop_
_entity.id
_entity.type
_entity.pdbx_description
1 polymer ?
#
loop_
_entity_poly.entity_id
_entity_poly.type
_entity_poly.pdbx_seq_one_letter_code
_entity_poly.pdbx_strand_id
1 'polypeptide(L)'
;MTAIDIDYAWRSLRDACTGRGDGMTPAVTIDADGRWRADGAVEPEAATLLDTLAPITRAGTVVGQLGQSLDGRIATITGASHYVTGAASRTHLHRLRALVDAVVVGAGTAQADDPRLTVRHVDGADPVRVVLDPNARVGPDRLLFTDGAAPTLHVVAQGRRACRGPGVETVAVAPDAAGAVAPATLLAALSARGLRRVLVEGGGLTVSRFLAAGLLDRLHVVVAPMVIGSGRPAVTLAEIETLDAALRPPCRTHTLDADTLFDLDLGRPG
;
A
#
# COMPACT_ATOMS: atom_id res chain seq x y z
N MET A 1 -2.48 -0.57 -35.94
CA MET A 1 -2.22 -0.03 -34.58
C MET A 1 -1.18 -0.92 -33.94
N THR A 2 -0.14 -0.34 -33.34
CA THR A 2 0.80 -1.09 -32.50
C THR A 2 0.04 -1.65 -31.29
N ALA A 3 0.39 -2.86 -30.85
CA ALA A 3 -0.21 -3.44 -29.65
C ALA A 3 0.04 -2.55 -28.43
N ILE A 4 -0.89 -2.58 -27.47
CA ILE A 4 -0.76 -1.89 -26.20
C ILE A 4 0.27 -2.66 -25.36
N ASP A 5 1.45 -2.05 -25.23
CA ASP A 5 2.57 -2.54 -24.43
C ASP A 5 2.44 -2.13 -22.95
N ILE A 6 3.37 -2.63 -22.13
CA ILE A 6 3.38 -2.39 -20.68
C ILE A 6 3.58 -0.90 -20.34
N ASP A 7 4.32 -0.16 -21.17
CA ASP A 7 4.60 1.27 -20.94
C ASP A 7 3.36 2.13 -21.22
N TYR A 8 2.59 1.80 -22.26
CA TYR A 8 1.30 2.42 -22.55
C TYR A 8 0.29 2.13 -21.44
N ALA A 9 0.20 0.87 -21.00
CA ALA A 9 -0.65 0.49 -19.87
C ALA A 9 -0.27 1.27 -18.59
N TRP A 10 1.03 1.39 -18.31
CA TRP A 10 1.52 2.14 -17.15
C TRP A 10 1.18 3.63 -17.22
N ARG A 11 1.36 4.27 -18.39
CA ARG A 11 0.93 5.66 -18.59
C ARG A 11 -0.57 5.83 -18.34
N SER A 12 -1.38 4.95 -18.92
CA SER A 12 -2.84 4.98 -18.79
C SER A 12 -3.31 4.91 -17.32
N LEU A 13 -2.68 4.06 -16.51
CA LEU A 13 -2.97 3.95 -15.07
C LEU A 13 -2.67 5.26 -14.32
N ARG A 14 -1.55 5.92 -14.63
CA ARG A 14 -1.18 7.20 -13.99
C ARG A 14 -2.08 8.35 -14.42
N ASP A 15 -2.45 8.37 -15.69
CA ASP A 15 -3.36 9.38 -16.25
C ASP A 15 -4.74 9.28 -15.63
N ALA A 16 -5.27 8.06 -15.46
CA ALA A 16 -6.49 7.79 -14.70
C ALA A 16 -6.41 8.32 -13.26
N CYS A 17 -5.23 8.23 -12.62
CA CYS A 17 -5.05 8.73 -11.28
C CYS A 17 -5.00 10.26 -11.15
N THR A 18 -4.52 10.96 -12.17
CA THR A 18 -4.32 12.42 -12.14
C THR A 18 -5.44 13.20 -12.82
N GLY A 19 -6.35 12.51 -13.52
CA GLY A 19 -7.39 13.14 -14.34
C GLY A 19 -6.83 13.87 -15.56
N ARG A 20 -5.57 13.60 -15.94
CA ARG A 20 -4.94 14.16 -17.14
C ARG A 20 -5.26 13.24 -18.31
N GLY A 21 -6.12 13.69 -19.22
CA GLY A 21 -6.19 13.14 -20.58
C GLY A 21 -5.28 13.95 -21.50
N ASP A 22 -4.64 13.29 -22.46
CA ASP A 22 -3.85 13.96 -23.51
C ASP A 22 -4.71 14.65 -24.59
N GLY A 23 -6.04 14.66 -24.41
CA GLY A 23 -7.01 15.23 -25.35
C GLY A 23 -7.31 14.33 -26.55
N MET A 24 -6.65 13.17 -26.65
CA MET A 24 -6.92 12.14 -27.64
C MET A 24 -7.84 11.06 -27.06
N THR A 25 -8.56 10.33 -27.90
CA THR A 25 -9.29 9.13 -27.44
C THR A 25 -8.28 8.07 -27.03
N PRO A 26 -8.20 7.66 -25.75
CA PRO A 26 -7.17 6.75 -25.31
C PRO A 26 -7.47 5.32 -25.78
N ALA A 27 -6.44 4.60 -26.20
CA ALA A 27 -6.56 3.18 -26.57
C ALA A 27 -6.83 2.29 -25.35
N VAL A 28 -6.58 2.78 -24.13
CA VAL A 28 -7.00 2.14 -22.88
C VAL A 28 -7.86 3.13 -22.10
N THR A 29 -9.08 2.72 -21.75
CA THR A 29 -9.97 3.47 -20.88
C THR A 29 -10.09 2.76 -19.54
N ILE A 30 -9.88 3.47 -18.44
CA ILE A 30 -10.12 2.98 -17.07
C ILE A 30 -11.31 3.76 -16.52
N ASP A 31 -12.35 3.05 -16.10
CA ASP A 31 -13.55 3.67 -15.53
C ASP A 31 -13.34 4.08 -14.07
N ALA A 32 -14.31 4.82 -13.53
CA ALA A 32 -14.24 5.32 -12.16
C ALA A 32 -14.27 4.20 -11.11
N ASP A 33 -14.79 3.01 -11.45
CA ASP A 33 -14.80 1.82 -10.60
C ASP A 33 -13.54 0.95 -10.73
N GLY A 34 -12.60 1.32 -11.61
CA GLY A 34 -11.29 0.68 -11.74
C GLY A 34 -11.26 -0.55 -12.65
N ARG A 35 -12.28 -0.74 -13.49
CA ARG A 35 -12.25 -1.67 -14.62
C ARG A 35 -11.68 -0.96 -15.83
N TRP A 36 -11.09 -1.74 -16.73
CA TRP A 36 -10.43 -1.21 -17.91
C TRP A 36 -10.96 -1.87 -19.19
N ARG A 37 -10.86 -1.14 -20.29
CA ARG A 37 -11.16 -1.60 -21.65
C ARG A 37 -10.08 -1.10 -22.58
N ALA A 38 -9.80 -1.85 -23.64
CA ALA A 38 -8.86 -1.45 -24.67
C ALA A 38 -9.50 -1.46 -26.06
N ASP A 39 -9.07 -0.53 -26.90
CA ASP A 39 -9.32 -0.53 -28.34
C ASP A 39 -8.05 -1.02 -29.04
N GLY A 40 -7.98 -2.33 -29.28
CA GLY A 40 -6.84 -2.98 -29.93
C GLY A 40 -6.29 -4.19 -29.16
N ALA A 41 -5.22 -4.78 -29.71
CA ALA A 41 -4.52 -5.90 -29.07
C ALA A 41 -3.71 -5.41 -27.87
N VAL A 42 -3.78 -6.14 -26.76
CA VAL A 42 -3.04 -5.86 -25.52
C VAL A 42 -2.05 -6.98 -25.29
N GLU A 43 -0.79 -6.63 -25.02
CA GLU A 43 0.23 -7.61 -24.69
C GLU A 43 -0.09 -8.28 -23.33
N PRO A 44 0.26 -9.58 -23.12
CA PRO A 44 -0.09 -10.28 -21.89
C PRO A 44 0.41 -9.61 -20.60
N GLU A 45 1.61 -9.03 -20.63
CA GLU A 45 2.19 -8.31 -19.49
C GLU A 45 1.46 -6.98 -19.21
N ALA A 46 1.03 -6.29 -20.26
CA ALA A 46 0.24 -5.07 -20.16
C ALA A 46 -1.17 -5.37 -19.60
N ALA A 47 -1.82 -6.43 -20.08
CA ALA A 47 -3.11 -6.89 -19.56
C ALA A 47 -3.01 -7.27 -18.08
N THR A 48 -1.95 -8.01 -17.70
CA THR A 48 -1.67 -8.36 -16.30
C THR A 48 -1.51 -7.12 -15.44
N LEU A 49 -0.72 -6.13 -15.90
CA LEU A 49 -0.53 -4.88 -15.20
C LEU A 49 -1.85 -4.12 -14.98
N LEU A 50 -2.68 -4.04 -16.02
CA LEU A 50 -3.99 -3.37 -15.97
C LEU A 50 -4.95 -4.10 -15.03
N ASP A 51 -5.03 -5.42 -15.11
CA ASP A 51 -5.88 -6.24 -14.23
C ASP A 51 -5.52 -6.07 -12.75
N THR A 52 -4.23 -5.99 -12.44
CA THR A 52 -3.77 -5.84 -11.06
C THR A 52 -3.91 -4.40 -10.53
N LEU A 53 -3.68 -3.38 -11.36
CA LEU A 53 -3.53 -2.00 -10.87
C LEU A 53 -4.69 -1.06 -11.22
N ALA A 54 -5.52 -1.36 -12.22
CA ALA A 54 -6.68 -0.53 -12.54
C ALA A 54 -7.64 -0.36 -11.34
N PRO A 55 -7.92 -1.40 -10.51
CA PRO A 55 -8.74 -1.24 -9.30
C PRO A 55 -8.21 -0.22 -8.29
N ILE A 56 -6.90 0.01 -8.28
CA ILE A 56 -6.22 0.95 -7.36
C ILE A 56 -6.46 2.41 -7.77
N THR A 57 -6.77 2.65 -9.06
CA THR A 57 -7.01 4.01 -9.57
C THR A 57 -8.32 4.63 -9.05
N ARG A 58 -9.27 3.80 -8.62
CA ARG A 58 -10.56 4.23 -8.05
C ARG A 58 -10.34 5.15 -6.85
N ALA A 59 -11.06 6.27 -6.84
CA ALA A 59 -11.02 7.21 -5.72
C ALA A 59 -11.58 6.55 -4.44
N GLY A 60 -10.90 6.75 -3.32
CA GLY A 60 -11.28 6.15 -2.04
C GLY A 60 -10.69 4.77 -1.78
N THR A 61 -9.95 4.19 -2.74
CA THR A 61 -9.35 2.85 -2.57
C THR A 61 -8.27 2.83 -1.49
N VAL A 62 -8.39 1.90 -0.55
CA VAL A 62 -7.38 1.56 0.44
C VAL A 62 -6.80 0.19 0.12
N VAL A 63 -5.50 0.14 -0.16
CA VAL A 63 -4.78 -1.09 -0.48
C VAL A 63 -3.80 -1.43 0.63
N GLY A 64 -3.89 -2.65 1.17
CA GLY A 64 -2.86 -3.21 2.03
C GLY A 64 -1.81 -3.94 1.19
N GLN A 65 -0.53 -3.79 1.52
CA GLN A 65 0.54 -4.56 0.88
C GLN A 65 1.43 -5.24 1.92
N LEU A 66 1.71 -6.53 1.68
CA LEU A 66 2.63 -7.35 2.46
C LEU A 66 3.54 -8.15 1.53
N GLY A 67 4.83 -8.21 1.87
CA GLY A 67 5.78 -9.19 1.30
C GLY A 67 6.15 -10.20 2.38
N GLN A 68 5.91 -11.49 2.13
CA GLN A 68 6.12 -12.56 3.10
C GLN A 68 6.86 -13.75 2.49
N SER A 69 7.43 -14.58 3.36
CA SER A 69 7.88 -15.92 3.05
C SER A 69 6.70 -16.87 2.81
N LEU A 70 6.98 -18.05 2.26
CA LEU A 70 6.01 -19.12 2.02
C LEU A 70 5.27 -19.56 3.29
N ASP A 71 5.94 -19.52 4.44
CA ASP A 71 5.40 -19.83 5.77
C ASP A 71 4.78 -18.62 6.49
N GLY A 72 4.48 -17.55 5.75
CA GLY A 72 3.66 -16.43 6.22
C GLY A 72 4.38 -15.42 7.11
N ARG A 73 5.69 -15.26 6.95
CA ARG A 73 6.53 -14.39 7.81
C ARG A 73 7.08 -13.19 7.04
N ILE A 74 7.13 -12.03 7.71
CA ILE A 74 7.62 -10.77 7.11
C ILE A 74 9.01 -10.37 7.59
N ALA A 75 9.50 -11.01 8.65
CA ALA A 75 10.80 -10.75 9.23
C ALA A 75 11.23 -11.92 10.13
N THR A 76 12.52 -12.02 10.42
CA THR A 76 13.02 -12.87 11.51
C THR A 76 12.56 -12.36 12.89
N ILE A 77 12.83 -13.11 13.96
CA ILE A 77 12.54 -12.68 15.34
C ILE A 77 13.24 -11.38 15.73
N THR A 78 14.44 -11.14 15.18
CA THR A 78 15.21 -9.91 15.39
C THR A 78 14.68 -8.73 14.60
N GLY A 79 13.74 -8.96 13.67
CA GLY A 79 13.16 -7.94 12.81
C GLY A 79 13.89 -7.75 11.48
N ALA A 80 14.85 -8.61 11.14
CA ALA A 80 15.48 -8.57 9.83
C ALA A 80 14.45 -8.91 8.75
N SER A 81 14.14 -7.93 7.90
CA SER A 81 13.07 -7.95 6.89
C SER A 81 13.58 -7.60 5.48
N HIS A 82 14.84 -7.19 5.34
CA HIS A 82 15.41 -6.85 4.05
C HIS A 82 15.51 -8.09 3.14
N TYR A 83 15.19 -7.91 1.87
CA TYR A 83 15.30 -8.93 0.82
C TYR A 83 14.36 -10.13 0.93
N VAL A 84 13.24 -10.00 1.65
CA VAL A 84 12.19 -11.03 1.60
C VAL A 84 11.66 -11.21 0.17
N THR A 85 11.46 -10.13 -0.59
CA THR A 85 10.93 -10.17 -1.96
C THR A 85 11.92 -9.72 -3.03
N GLY A 86 11.75 -10.24 -4.25
CA GLY A 86 12.56 -9.99 -5.44
C GLY A 86 12.41 -8.60 -6.08
N ALA A 87 13.07 -8.41 -7.23
CA ALA A 87 13.10 -7.14 -7.95
C ALA A 87 11.73 -6.77 -8.55
N ALA A 88 11.05 -7.69 -9.25
CA ALA A 88 9.70 -7.46 -9.75
C ALA A 88 8.71 -7.05 -8.65
N SER A 89 8.81 -7.65 -7.47
CA SER A 89 8.00 -7.31 -6.29
C SER A 89 8.25 -5.90 -5.77
N ARG A 90 9.51 -5.44 -5.78
CA ARG A 90 9.83 -4.05 -5.46
C ARG A 90 9.29 -3.10 -6.53
N THR A 91 9.40 -3.44 -7.81
CA THR A 91 8.79 -2.65 -8.89
C THR A 91 7.28 -2.54 -8.71
N HIS A 92 6.59 -3.64 -8.36
CA HIS A 92 5.16 -3.64 -8.04
C HIS A 92 4.81 -2.71 -6.88
N LEU A 93 5.55 -2.79 -5.77
CA LEU A 93 5.35 -1.90 -4.63
C LEU A 93 5.53 -0.42 -5.01
N HIS A 94 6.54 -0.13 -5.84
CA HIS A 94 6.77 1.23 -6.33
C HIS A 94 5.69 1.71 -7.30
N ARG A 95 5.06 0.82 -8.09
CA ARG A 95 3.87 1.13 -8.88
C ARG A 95 2.68 1.47 -7.98
N LEU A 96 2.46 0.71 -6.90
CA LEU A 96 1.42 1.04 -5.92
C LEU A 96 1.65 2.43 -5.32
N ARG A 97 2.86 2.73 -4.85
CA ARG A 97 3.22 4.06 -4.32
C ARG A 97 2.92 5.19 -5.31
N ALA A 98 3.21 4.98 -6.60
CA ALA A 98 2.99 5.97 -7.65
C ALA A 98 1.51 6.20 -7.99
N LEU A 99 0.62 5.27 -7.63
CA LEU A 99 -0.83 5.37 -7.93
C LEU A 99 -1.66 5.89 -6.74
N VAL A 100 -1.09 5.96 -5.55
CA VAL A 100 -1.80 6.41 -4.33
C VAL A 100 -1.44 7.85 -3.96
N ASP A 101 -2.32 8.49 -3.19
CA ASP A 101 -2.09 9.85 -2.68
C ASP A 101 -1.26 9.82 -1.38
N ALA A 102 -1.37 8.74 -0.60
CA ALA A 102 -0.66 8.56 0.65
C ALA A 102 -0.20 7.12 0.87
N VAL A 103 0.97 6.98 1.50
CA VAL A 103 1.51 5.70 1.98
C VAL A 103 1.63 5.73 3.51
N VAL A 104 0.94 4.81 4.18
CA VAL A 104 0.88 4.67 5.64
C VAL A 104 1.82 3.56 6.08
N VAL A 105 2.70 3.89 7.03
CA VAL A 105 3.55 2.93 7.74
C VAL A 105 3.34 3.04 9.25
N GLY A 106 3.44 1.91 9.96
CA GLY A 106 3.41 1.92 11.42
C GLY A 106 4.75 2.34 12.04
N ALA A 107 4.71 2.92 13.24
CA ALA A 107 5.90 3.34 13.99
C ALA A 107 6.97 2.25 14.15
N GLY A 108 6.58 0.98 14.32
CA GLY A 108 7.52 -0.13 14.46
C GLY A 108 8.40 -0.33 13.22
N THR A 109 7.78 -0.29 12.04
CA THR A 109 8.48 -0.39 10.75
C THR A 109 9.27 0.87 10.45
N ALA A 110 8.68 2.06 10.69
CA ALA A 110 9.38 3.33 10.52
C ALA A 110 10.68 3.40 11.36
N GLN A 111 10.63 2.93 12.60
CA GLN A 111 11.78 2.93 13.50
C GLN A 111 12.83 1.87 13.12
N ALA A 112 12.40 0.66 12.76
CA ALA A 112 13.30 -0.46 12.50
C ALA A 112 13.97 -0.39 11.13
N ASP A 113 13.20 -0.07 10.08
CA ASP A 113 13.63 -0.20 8.69
C ASP A 113 14.11 1.12 8.10
N ASP A 114 13.84 2.25 8.77
CA ASP A 114 14.12 3.62 8.33
C ASP A 114 13.81 3.86 6.83
N PRO A 115 12.56 3.59 6.39
CA PRO A 115 12.23 3.56 4.97
C PRO A 115 12.11 4.98 4.40
N ARG A 116 12.39 5.13 3.10
CA ARG A 116 12.16 6.39 2.38
C ARG A 116 10.70 6.64 1.99
N LEU A 117 9.97 5.56 1.69
CA LEU A 117 8.59 5.56 1.20
C LEU A 117 8.34 6.37 -0.08
N THR A 118 9.36 6.54 -0.92
CA THR A 118 9.28 7.21 -2.23
C THR A 118 9.21 6.24 -3.41
N VAL A 119 8.87 6.74 -4.60
CA VAL A 119 8.88 6.07 -5.89
C VAL A 119 10.28 6.16 -6.51
N ARG A 120 10.85 5.03 -6.97
CA ARG A 120 12.25 4.92 -7.41
C ARG A 120 12.49 3.90 -8.53
N HIS A 121 11.55 3.00 -8.77
CA HIS A 121 11.69 1.91 -9.76
C HIS A 121 10.75 2.05 -10.96
N VAL A 122 9.90 3.08 -10.98
CA VAL A 122 9.00 3.42 -12.08
C VAL A 122 8.80 4.93 -12.11
N ASP A 123 8.30 5.47 -13.21
CA ASP A 123 7.92 6.87 -13.29
C ASP A 123 6.63 7.12 -12.51
N GLY A 124 6.58 8.19 -11.71
CA GLY A 124 5.40 8.57 -10.94
C GLY A 124 5.72 9.63 -9.89
N ALA A 125 4.69 10.25 -9.33
CA ALA A 125 4.86 11.18 -8.21
C ALA A 125 5.05 10.41 -6.90
N ASP A 126 5.79 11.00 -5.97
CA ASP A 126 5.88 10.48 -4.61
C ASP A 126 4.56 10.69 -3.86
N PRO A 127 4.04 9.66 -3.15
CA PRO A 127 2.88 9.83 -2.28
C PRO A 127 3.25 10.62 -1.02
N VAL A 128 2.24 11.19 -0.36
CA VAL A 128 2.41 11.73 0.99
C VAL A 128 2.78 10.59 1.94
N ARG A 129 3.88 10.75 2.68
CA ARG A 129 4.37 9.75 3.64
C ARG A 129 3.62 9.91 4.95
N VAL A 130 3.02 8.84 5.48
CA VAL A 130 2.22 8.90 6.70
C VAL A 130 2.80 7.95 7.74
N VAL A 131 3.34 8.51 8.82
CA VAL A 131 3.91 7.75 9.94
C VAL A 131 2.86 7.65 11.04
N LEU A 132 2.27 6.46 11.20
CA LEU A 132 1.29 6.18 12.25
C LEU A 132 2.00 5.82 13.56
N ASP A 133 2.11 6.82 14.44
CA ASP A 133 2.85 6.72 15.69
C ASP A 133 2.11 7.38 16.87
N PRO A 134 1.01 6.77 17.36
CA PRO A 134 0.22 7.32 18.47
C PRO A 134 1.05 7.71 19.69
N ASN A 135 2.17 7.03 19.92
CA ASN A 135 2.99 7.18 21.11
C ASN A 135 4.27 8.00 20.88
N ALA A 136 4.47 8.59 19.69
CA ALA A 136 5.66 9.37 19.33
C ALA A 136 6.99 8.63 19.65
N ARG A 137 7.08 7.37 19.23
CA ARG A 137 8.23 6.47 19.43
C ARG A 137 9.29 6.57 18.33
N VAL A 138 8.94 7.05 17.14
CA VAL A 138 9.88 7.12 16.03
C VAL A 138 10.86 8.26 16.26
N GLY A 139 12.16 7.95 16.19
CA GLY A 139 13.22 8.93 16.42
C GLY A 139 13.20 10.06 15.37
N PRO A 140 13.54 11.31 15.74
CA PRO A 140 13.59 12.44 14.81
C PRO A 140 14.75 12.34 13.81
N ASP A 141 15.67 11.39 13.99
CA ASP A 141 16.81 11.10 13.13
C ASP A 141 16.44 10.30 11.87
N ARG A 142 15.25 9.68 11.83
CA ARG A 142 14.81 8.84 10.70
C ARG A 142 14.63 9.65 9.42
N LEU A 143 14.91 9.03 8.27
CA LEU A 143 14.83 9.63 6.93
C LEU A 143 13.47 10.27 6.66
N LEU A 144 12.40 9.64 7.12
CA LEU A 144 11.02 10.13 7.02
C LEU A 144 10.83 11.55 7.55
N PHE A 145 11.68 11.99 8.47
CA PHE A 145 11.63 13.32 9.08
C PHE A 145 12.79 14.23 8.69
N THR A 146 13.87 13.71 8.10
CA THR A 146 15.11 14.46 7.87
C THR A 146 15.43 14.73 6.40
N ASP A 147 14.98 13.87 5.47
CA ASP A 147 15.44 13.92 4.08
C ASP A 147 14.71 14.95 3.21
N GLY A 148 13.52 15.42 3.61
CA GLY A 148 12.67 16.31 2.83
C GLY A 148 12.25 15.76 1.46
N ALA A 149 12.34 14.44 1.22
CA ALA A 149 12.15 13.84 -0.10
C ALA A 149 10.70 13.88 -0.59
N ALA A 150 9.73 13.82 0.32
CA ALA A 150 8.31 13.95 0.04
C ALA A 150 7.59 14.56 1.26
N PRO A 151 6.39 15.17 1.10
CA PRO A 151 5.60 15.62 2.24
C PRO A 151 5.36 14.49 3.24
N THR A 152 5.54 14.76 4.53
CA THR A 152 5.37 13.76 5.59
C THR A 152 4.32 14.21 6.59
N LEU A 153 3.36 13.36 6.88
CA LEU A 153 2.44 13.47 8.00
C LEU A 153 2.92 12.57 9.14
N HIS A 154 3.24 13.16 10.29
CA HIS A 154 3.46 12.41 11.52
C HIS A 154 2.17 12.38 12.33
N VAL A 155 1.52 11.22 12.36
CA VAL A 155 0.24 11.02 13.03
C VAL A 155 0.48 10.56 14.46
N VAL A 156 0.14 11.40 15.43
CA VAL A 156 0.34 11.16 16.86
C VAL A 156 -0.96 11.31 17.63
N ALA A 157 -1.08 10.67 18.79
CA ALA A 157 -2.21 10.94 19.68
C ALA A 157 -2.16 12.38 20.19
N GLN A 158 -3.33 12.98 20.43
CA GLN A 158 -3.45 14.32 21.03
C GLN A 158 -2.61 14.43 22.32
N GLY A 159 -1.91 15.55 22.47
CA GLY A 159 -1.02 15.82 23.61
C GLY A 159 0.38 15.21 23.50
N ARG A 160 0.69 14.44 22.45
CA ARG A 160 2.05 13.94 22.19
C ARG A 160 2.86 14.92 21.35
N ARG A 161 4.18 14.93 21.56
CA ARG A 161 5.12 15.75 20.79
C ARG A 161 5.57 14.97 19.56
N ALA A 162 5.12 15.39 18.38
CA ALA A 162 5.57 14.83 17.12
C ALA A 162 6.97 15.33 16.72
N CYS A 163 7.67 14.53 15.93
CA CYS A 163 8.88 14.94 15.23
C CYS A 163 8.61 16.13 14.30
N ARG A 164 9.65 16.95 14.11
CA ARG A 164 9.65 18.11 13.23
C ARG A 164 10.81 17.98 12.25
N GLY A 165 10.63 18.50 11.05
CA GLY A 165 11.63 18.45 9.99
C GLY A 165 11.11 19.10 8.71
N PRO A 166 11.93 19.17 7.66
CA PRO A 166 11.53 19.72 6.37
C PRO A 166 10.33 18.96 5.79
N GLY A 167 9.24 19.68 5.55
CA GLY A 167 8.01 19.10 4.98
C GLY A 167 7.23 18.17 5.92
N VAL A 168 7.55 18.14 7.21
CA VAL A 168 6.85 17.32 8.22
C VAL A 168 5.71 18.12 8.87
N GLU A 169 4.48 17.69 8.64
CA GLU A 169 3.28 18.17 9.32
C GLU A 169 2.89 17.20 10.45
N THR A 170 2.45 17.74 11.59
CA THR A 170 1.88 16.94 12.68
C THR A 170 0.37 16.81 12.51
N VAL A 171 -0.13 15.57 12.55
CA VAL A 171 -1.57 15.28 12.59
C VAL A 171 -1.91 14.69 13.94
N ALA A 172 -2.51 15.51 14.81
CA ALA A 172 -2.98 15.06 16.11
C ALA A 172 -4.37 14.42 15.97
N VAL A 173 -4.49 13.16 16.38
CA VAL A 173 -5.74 12.39 16.33
C VAL A 173 -6.16 11.96 17.72
N ALA A 174 -7.47 11.92 17.96
CA ALA A 174 -8.01 11.38 19.21
C ALA A 174 -7.72 9.87 19.27
N PRO A 175 -7.11 9.36 20.35
CA PRO A 175 -6.94 7.93 20.54
C PRO A 175 -8.29 7.26 20.83
N ASP A 176 -8.39 5.97 20.53
CA ASP A 176 -9.48 5.10 20.97
C ASP A 176 -9.35 4.76 22.47
N ALA A 177 -10.31 3.98 22.99
CA ALA A 177 -10.32 3.55 24.39
C ALA A 177 -9.07 2.74 24.80
N ALA A 178 -8.35 2.16 23.84
CA ALA A 178 -7.11 1.43 24.05
C ALA A 178 -5.85 2.30 23.86
N GLY A 179 -6.00 3.60 23.62
CA GLY A 179 -4.88 4.51 23.40
C GLY A 179 -4.28 4.44 21.99
N ALA A 180 -4.91 3.72 21.06
CA ALA A 180 -4.44 3.58 19.67
C ALA A 180 -5.19 4.55 18.74
N VAL A 181 -4.69 4.73 17.52
CA VAL A 181 -5.43 5.46 16.48
C VAL A 181 -6.24 4.46 15.68
N ALA A 182 -7.56 4.61 15.70
CA ALA A 182 -8.45 3.80 14.87
C ALA A 182 -8.16 4.06 13.37
N PRO A 183 -8.06 3.02 12.51
CA PRO A 183 -7.80 3.21 11.09
C PRO A 183 -8.82 4.11 10.39
N ALA A 184 -10.10 4.07 10.79
CA ALA A 184 -11.15 4.96 10.27
C ALA A 184 -10.86 6.44 10.54
N THR A 185 -10.38 6.78 11.73
CA THR A 185 -10.00 8.15 12.11
C THR A 185 -8.84 8.65 11.25
N LEU A 186 -7.85 7.79 10.99
CA LEU A 186 -6.74 8.10 10.08
C LEU A 186 -7.25 8.36 8.66
N LEU A 187 -8.05 7.45 8.09
CA LEU A 187 -8.59 7.61 6.74
C LEU A 187 -9.44 8.88 6.59
N ALA A 188 -10.24 9.23 7.60
CA ALA A 188 -11.00 10.49 7.61
C ALA A 188 -10.07 11.72 7.60
N ALA A 189 -8.99 11.70 8.38
CA ALA A 189 -8.02 12.79 8.42
C ALA A 189 -7.24 12.95 7.10
N LEU A 190 -6.95 11.83 6.41
CA LEU A 190 -6.33 11.82 5.08
C LEU A 190 -7.31 12.33 4.00
N SER A 191 -8.55 11.85 4.02
CA SER A 191 -9.59 12.26 3.08
C SER A 191 -9.90 13.76 3.17
N ALA A 192 -9.93 14.33 4.39
CA ALA A 192 -10.08 15.77 4.61
C ALA A 192 -8.95 16.62 3.99
N ARG A 193 -7.80 16.00 3.68
CA ARG A 193 -6.66 16.61 2.98
C ARG A 193 -6.65 16.31 1.48
N GLY A 194 -7.71 15.68 0.95
CA GLY A 194 -7.80 15.25 -0.44
C GLY A 194 -7.02 13.96 -0.75
N LEU A 195 -6.42 13.32 0.25
CA LEU A 195 -5.65 12.08 0.11
C LEU A 195 -6.62 10.89 0.21
N ARG A 196 -7.08 10.38 -0.94
CA ARG A 196 -8.21 9.45 -1.02
C ARG A 196 -7.82 8.05 -1.44
N ARG A 197 -6.68 7.88 -2.11
CA ARG A 197 -6.08 6.57 -2.38
C ARG A 197 -4.96 6.35 -1.39
N VAL A 198 -5.05 5.28 -0.60
CA VAL A 198 -4.15 5.02 0.51
C VAL A 198 -3.52 3.65 0.35
N LEU A 199 -2.19 3.60 0.36
CA LEU A 199 -1.43 2.37 0.52
C LEU A 199 -1.09 2.19 2.00
N VAL A 200 -1.46 1.07 2.59
CA VAL A 200 -0.99 0.64 3.92
C VAL A 200 0.16 -0.34 3.70
N GLU A 201 1.38 0.16 3.89
CA GLU A 201 2.62 -0.56 3.65
C GLU A 201 3.33 -0.83 4.98
N GLY A 202 3.87 -2.04 5.13
CA GLY A 202 4.90 -2.29 6.14
C GLY A 202 4.38 -2.40 7.59
N GLY A 203 4.81 -3.51 8.20
CA GLY A 203 4.43 -3.90 9.56
C GLY A 203 3.12 -4.69 9.56
N GLY A 204 3.24 -5.99 9.81
CA GLY A 204 2.09 -6.90 9.83
C GLY A 204 0.97 -6.43 10.75
N LEU A 205 1.31 -5.77 11.86
CA LEU A 205 0.33 -5.19 12.79
C LEU A 205 -0.52 -4.07 12.17
N THR A 206 0.08 -3.17 11.38
CA THR A 206 -0.66 -2.03 10.78
C THR A 206 -1.64 -2.55 9.74
N VAL A 207 -1.17 -3.39 8.81
CA VAL A 207 -2.04 -4.02 7.80
C VAL A 207 -3.13 -4.85 8.47
N SER A 208 -2.80 -5.62 9.51
CA SER A 208 -3.78 -6.42 10.25
C SER A 208 -4.86 -5.56 10.91
N ARG A 209 -4.53 -4.38 11.43
CA ARG A 209 -5.52 -3.47 12.02
C ARG A 209 -6.49 -2.94 10.98
N PHE A 210 -6.02 -2.58 9.79
CA PHE A 210 -6.89 -2.17 8.69
C PHE A 210 -7.77 -3.32 8.19
N LEU A 211 -7.19 -4.51 8.08
CA LEU A 211 -7.91 -5.73 7.69
C LEU A 211 -9.00 -6.09 8.71
N ALA A 212 -8.66 -6.11 10.00
CA ALA A 212 -9.61 -6.38 11.09
C ALA A 212 -10.74 -5.34 11.17
N ALA A 213 -10.47 -4.09 10.78
CA ALA A 213 -11.47 -3.04 10.74
C ALA A 213 -12.36 -3.09 9.48
N GLY A 214 -12.09 -3.98 8.52
CA GLY A 214 -12.83 -4.05 7.25
C GLY A 214 -12.68 -2.78 6.41
N LEU A 215 -11.49 -2.18 6.44
CA LEU A 215 -11.16 -0.90 5.78
C LEU A 215 -10.10 -1.04 4.68
N LEU A 216 -9.81 -2.26 4.25
CA LEU A 216 -9.05 -2.51 3.02
C LEU A 216 -10.04 -2.84 1.91
N ASP A 217 -9.88 -2.22 0.74
CA ASP A 217 -10.55 -2.60 -0.49
C ASP A 217 -9.77 -3.70 -1.22
N ARG A 218 -8.43 -3.64 -1.16
CA ARG A 218 -7.53 -4.64 -1.74
C ARG A 218 -6.47 -5.05 -0.74
N LEU A 219 -6.07 -6.32 -0.79
CA LEU A 219 -4.90 -6.81 -0.08
C LEU A 219 -3.97 -7.53 -1.06
N HIS A 220 -2.81 -6.92 -1.31
CA HIS A 220 -1.76 -7.49 -2.14
C HIS A 220 -0.73 -8.21 -1.26
N VAL A 221 -0.71 -9.53 -1.34
CA VAL A 221 0.24 -10.37 -0.61
C VAL A 221 1.23 -10.98 -1.59
N VAL A 222 2.48 -10.52 -1.54
CA VAL A 222 3.57 -11.11 -2.29
C VAL A 222 4.20 -12.21 -1.46
N VAL A 223 4.26 -13.43 -2.01
CA VAL A 223 4.86 -14.61 -1.40
C VAL A 223 6.14 -14.95 -2.14
N ALA A 224 7.26 -14.85 -1.43
CA ALA A 224 8.56 -15.28 -1.93
C ALA A 224 8.78 -16.78 -1.66
N PRO A 225 9.53 -17.50 -2.53
CA PRO A 225 9.80 -18.93 -2.39
C PRO A 225 10.89 -19.19 -1.33
N MET A 226 10.67 -18.69 -0.12
CA MET A 226 11.56 -18.83 1.04
C MET A 226 10.78 -19.25 2.28
N VAL A 227 11.45 -19.88 3.24
CA VAL A 227 10.88 -20.24 4.55
C VAL A 227 11.72 -19.60 5.64
N ILE A 228 11.10 -18.81 6.52
CA ILE A 228 11.80 -18.07 7.59
C ILE A 228 11.76 -18.86 8.92
N GLY A 229 10.68 -19.61 9.17
CA GLY A 229 10.43 -20.32 10.42
C GLY A 229 9.64 -19.49 11.42
N SER A 230 10.12 -19.38 12.66
CA SER A 230 9.42 -18.70 13.77
C SER A 230 9.46 -17.16 13.69
N GLY A 231 9.51 -16.61 12.47
CA GLY A 231 9.54 -15.18 12.22
C GLY A 231 8.27 -14.45 12.64
N ARG A 232 8.28 -13.13 12.46
CA ARG A 232 7.12 -12.27 12.71
C ARG A 232 6.05 -12.58 11.66
N PRO A 233 4.79 -12.89 12.05
CA PRO A 233 3.72 -13.19 11.11
C PRO A 233 3.36 -11.96 10.26
N ALA A 234 2.93 -12.21 9.02
CA ALA A 234 2.45 -11.16 8.12
C ALA A 234 1.11 -10.57 8.55
N VAL A 235 0.19 -11.42 9.02
CA VAL A 235 -1.14 -11.05 9.47
C VAL A 235 -1.39 -11.62 10.86
N THR A 236 -2.02 -10.84 11.73
CA THR A 236 -2.44 -11.23 13.08
C THR A 236 -3.84 -10.68 13.33
N LEU A 237 -4.83 -11.58 13.31
CA LEU A 237 -6.24 -11.28 13.56
C LEU A 237 -6.69 -11.95 14.86
N ALA A 238 -7.92 -11.67 15.28
CA ALA A 238 -8.56 -12.38 16.38
C ALA A 238 -8.63 -13.88 16.08
N GLU A 239 -8.57 -14.69 17.14
CA GLU A 239 -8.75 -16.13 17.06
C GLU A 239 -10.17 -16.45 16.57
N ILE A 240 -10.28 -17.47 15.71
CA ILE A 240 -11.56 -18.00 15.23
C ILE A 240 -11.66 -19.48 15.64
N GLU A 241 -12.85 -19.90 16.05
CA GLU A 241 -13.07 -21.29 16.49
C GLU A 241 -13.20 -22.26 15.31
N THR A 242 -13.72 -21.79 14.17
CA THR A 242 -14.01 -22.63 12.99
C THR A 242 -13.58 -21.97 11.68
N LEU A 243 -13.35 -22.78 10.64
CA LEU A 243 -12.96 -22.31 9.31
C LEU A 243 -14.08 -21.56 8.55
N ASP A 244 -15.31 -21.59 9.06
CA ASP A 244 -16.44 -20.85 8.50
C ASP A 244 -16.33 -19.35 8.79
N ALA A 245 -15.65 -18.98 9.88
CA ALA A 245 -15.37 -17.59 10.23
C ALA A 245 -14.13 -17.02 9.50
N ALA A 246 -13.44 -17.83 8.68
CA ALA A 246 -12.27 -17.37 7.93
C ALA A 246 -12.68 -16.44 6.78
N LEU A 247 -11.91 -15.38 6.55
CA LEU A 247 -12.08 -14.50 5.39
C LEU A 247 -11.75 -15.26 4.10
N ARG A 248 -12.68 -15.27 3.14
CA ARG A 248 -12.53 -15.92 1.81
C ARG A 248 -12.85 -14.96 0.66
N PRO A 249 -12.12 -13.85 0.52
CA PRO A 249 -12.34 -12.91 -0.57
C PRO A 249 -12.02 -13.54 -1.94
N PRO A 250 -12.63 -13.05 -3.04
CA PRO A 250 -12.16 -13.33 -4.39
C PRO A 250 -10.65 -13.04 -4.51
N CYS A 251 -9.92 -13.92 -5.19
CA CYS A 251 -8.47 -13.82 -5.29
C CYS A 251 -8.01 -14.06 -6.73
N ARG A 252 -7.09 -13.23 -7.20
CA ARG A 252 -6.32 -13.45 -8.42
C ARG A 252 -4.85 -13.62 -8.08
N THR A 253 -4.13 -14.36 -8.90
CA THR A 253 -2.70 -14.60 -8.70
C THR A 253 -1.90 -14.16 -9.91
N HIS A 254 -0.77 -13.52 -9.67
CA HIS A 254 0.14 -13.05 -10.71
C HIS A 254 1.58 -13.43 -10.36
N THR A 255 2.37 -13.83 -11.35
CA THR A 255 3.80 -14.12 -11.16
C THR A 255 4.60 -12.82 -11.20
N LEU A 256 5.51 -12.65 -10.23
CA LEU A 256 6.48 -11.56 -10.16
C LEU A 256 7.88 -12.15 -10.09
N ASP A 257 8.43 -12.54 -11.24
CA ASP A 257 9.64 -13.37 -11.36
C ASP A 257 9.50 -14.67 -10.55
N ALA A 258 10.29 -14.81 -9.48
CA ALA A 258 10.26 -15.96 -8.58
C ALA A 258 9.18 -15.85 -7.49
N ASP A 259 8.61 -14.66 -7.27
CA ASP A 259 7.58 -14.41 -6.27
C ASP A 259 6.18 -14.59 -6.87
N THR A 260 5.18 -14.84 -6.02
CA THR A 260 3.76 -14.87 -6.41
C THR A 260 2.99 -13.77 -5.70
N LEU A 261 2.31 -12.91 -6.46
CA LEU A 261 1.35 -11.94 -5.94
C LEU A 261 -0.02 -12.60 -5.83
N PHE A 262 -0.61 -12.57 -4.63
CA PHE A 262 -2.01 -12.80 -4.39
C PHE A 262 -2.71 -11.44 -4.26
N ASP A 263 -3.68 -11.19 -5.12
CA ASP A 263 -4.49 -9.99 -5.14
C ASP A 263 -5.91 -10.33 -4.66
N LEU A 264 -6.18 -9.99 -3.40
CA LEU A 264 -7.43 -10.28 -2.71
C LEU A 264 -8.37 -9.08 -2.80
N ASP A 265 -9.59 -9.33 -3.27
CA ASP A 265 -10.66 -8.35 -3.35
C ASP A 265 -11.46 -8.30 -2.04
N LEU A 266 -11.23 -7.26 -1.25
CA LEU A 266 -11.91 -7.02 0.03
C LEU A 266 -13.00 -5.95 -0.08
N GLY A 267 -13.22 -5.42 -1.28
CA GLY A 267 -14.26 -4.44 -1.55
C GLY A 267 -15.62 -4.94 -1.09
N ARG A 268 -16.41 -4.07 -0.45
CA ARG A 268 -17.78 -4.43 -0.08
C ARG A 268 -18.56 -4.72 -1.37
N PRO A 269 -19.28 -5.85 -1.47
CA PRO A 269 -20.25 -6.00 -2.54
C PRO A 269 -21.23 -4.82 -2.44
N GLY A 270 -21.40 -4.12 -3.55
CA GLY A 270 -22.34 -3.00 -3.67
C GLY A 270 -23.79 -3.43 -3.47
#